data_AF-A0A4Q2DGK8-F1
#
_entry.id   AF-A0A4Q2DGK8-F1
#
_cell.length_a   1.000
_cell.length_b   1.000
_cell.length_c   1.000
_cell.angle_alpha   90.00
_cell.angle_beta   90.00
_cell.angle_gamma   90.00
#
_symmetry.space_group_name_H-M   'P 1'
#
loop_
_entity.id
_entity.type
_entity.pdbx_description
1 polymer ?
#
loop_
_entity_poly.entity_id
_entity_poly.type
_entity_poly.pdbx_seq_one_letter_code
_entity_poly.pdbx_strand_id
1 'polypeptide(L)'
;MSLSMKASEGLPPDLSKQIELIDTALGGHLNMGPEKLQSFALGMSNKVSDVEENVDAFIRKARLPSPVGTFLISEKAFSSLKEDPLLQTALVLRVLRYVSPKPWGSLQAQGKRRMHRLDELVSRLQNPITRTTPPFAMGSEVLWKPVISRARKLKNLAESAPRPLDVIAWLACRQPPDAQTAHATADVDLTESLLGAFAARKSGSGPKHFESMYDCRFLIRMDLDALPEELISNLSAFKSRIILNCESTWFYPRVSLQTEDRMQLLHDEITPSSELSSQKRTTWKPKGQGTTAAVDWINITFIRTLK
;
A
#
# COMPACT_ATOMS: atom_id res chain seq x y z
N MET A 1 29.14 -5.03 -41.26
CA MET A 1 28.19 -6.14 -41.04
C MET A 1 28.04 -6.33 -39.53
N SER A 2 26.86 -6.05 -38.98
CA SER A 2 26.63 -6.06 -37.53
C SER A 2 26.61 -7.49 -36.98
N LEU A 3 27.33 -7.72 -35.87
CA LEU A 3 27.32 -8.98 -35.12
C LEU A 3 25.91 -9.33 -34.56
N SER A 4 25.02 -8.35 -34.49
CA SER A 4 23.63 -8.48 -34.05
C SER A 4 22.84 -9.53 -34.83
N MET A 5 23.05 -9.63 -36.16
CA MET A 5 22.30 -10.60 -36.98
C MET A 5 22.81 -12.03 -36.79
N LYS A 6 24.08 -12.23 -36.38
CA LYS A 6 24.64 -13.57 -36.17
C LYS A 6 24.23 -14.18 -34.83
N ALA A 7 23.93 -13.37 -33.81
CA ALA A 7 23.51 -13.88 -32.51
C ALA A 7 22.07 -14.43 -32.50
N SER A 8 21.23 -14.00 -33.46
CA SER A 8 19.85 -14.46 -33.62
C SER A 8 19.69 -15.66 -34.56
N GLU A 9 20.74 -16.03 -35.30
CA GLU A 9 20.70 -17.18 -36.21
C GLU A 9 20.65 -18.49 -35.39
N GLY A 10 19.47 -19.13 -35.38
CA GLY A 10 19.25 -20.42 -34.72
C GLY A 10 18.45 -20.36 -33.41
N LEU A 11 18.06 -19.17 -32.93
CA LEU A 11 17.16 -19.04 -31.79
C LEU A 11 15.69 -19.23 -32.21
N PRO A 12 14.86 -19.85 -31.36
CA PRO A 12 13.41 -19.86 -31.53
C PRO A 12 12.86 -18.44 -31.78
N PRO A 13 11.85 -18.28 -32.67
CA PRO A 13 11.38 -16.97 -33.13
C PRO A 13 10.87 -16.06 -32.01
N ASP A 14 10.37 -16.63 -30.92
CA ASP A 14 9.91 -15.87 -29.75
C ASP A 14 11.08 -15.24 -28.96
N LEU A 15 12.22 -15.92 -28.87
CA LEU A 15 13.41 -15.41 -28.19
C LEU A 15 14.12 -14.35 -29.02
N SER A 16 14.19 -14.52 -30.35
CA SER A 16 14.76 -13.52 -31.24
C SER A 16 13.99 -12.19 -31.15
N LYS A 17 12.65 -12.24 -31.13
CA LYS A 17 11.82 -11.05 -30.90
C LYS A 17 12.06 -10.40 -29.54
N GLN A 18 12.24 -11.20 -28.48
CA GLN A 18 12.53 -10.66 -27.15
C GLN A 18 13.89 -9.98 -27.09
N ILE A 19 14.92 -10.56 -27.72
CA ILE A 19 16.27 -9.97 -27.79
C ILE A 19 16.24 -8.67 -28.59
N GLU A 20 15.51 -8.61 -29.71
CA GLU A 20 15.38 -7.42 -30.54
C GLU A 20 14.64 -6.29 -29.80
N LEU A 21 13.61 -6.62 -29.02
CA LEU A 21 12.94 -5.68 -28.11
C LEU A 21 13.88 -5.17 -27.02
N ILE A 22 14.71 -6.04 -26.45
CA ILE A 22 15.72 -5.66 -25.45
C ILE A 22 16.78 -4.76 -26.09
N ASP A 23 17.30 -5.11 -27.28
CA ASP A 23 18.32 -4.28 -27.96
C ASP A 23 17.77 -2.91 -28.31
N THR A 24 16.52 -2.85 -28.79
CA THR A 24 15.82 -1.60 -29.06
C THR A 24 15.65 -0.78 -27.79
N ALA A 25 15.22 -1.40 -26.68
CA ALA A 25 15.06 -0.73 -25.39
C ALA A 25 16.41 -0.25 -24.81
N LEU A 26 17.49 -0.96 -25.12
CA LEU A 26 18.86 -0.61 -24.75
C LEU A 26 19.51 0.35 -25.76
N GLY A 27 18.87 0.73 -26.86
CA GLY A 27 19.44 1.64 -27.87
C GLY A 27 20.57 1.03 -28.70
N GLY A 28 20.52 -0.27 -29.01
CA GLY A 28 21.53 -0.98 -29.83
C GLY A 28 22.79 -1.37 -29.06
N HIS A 29 22.70 -1.40 -27.73
CA HIS A 29 23.82 -1.54 -26.82
C HIS A 29 24.19 -2.99 -26.47
N LEU A 30 23.43 -4.01 -26.92
CA LEU A 30 23.76 -5.42 -26.64
C LEU A 30 25.05 -5.87 -27.34
N ASN A 31 25.42 -5.22 -28.44
CA ASN A 31 26.66 -5.49 -29.17
C ASN A 31 27.89 -4.84 -28.53
N MET A 32 27.72 -4.10 -27.43
CA MET A 32 28.83 -3.51 -26.71
C MET A 32 29.48 -4.57 -25.83
N GLY A 33 30.82 -4.63 -25.82
CA GLY A 33 31.56 -5.58 -24.97
C GLY A 33 31.14 -5.48 -23.49
N PRO A 34 31.44 -6.52 -22.68
CA PRO A 34 30.94 -6.66 -21.31
C PRO A 34 31.17 -5.44 -20.42
N GLU A 35 32.31 -4.75 -20.58
CA GLU A 35 32.64 -3.51 -19.83
C GLU A 35 31.65 -2.37 -20.11
N LYS A 36 31.21 -2.20 -21.36
CA LYS A 36 30.26 -1.16 -21.76
C LYS A 36 28.85 -1.48 -21.27
N LEU A 37 28.46 -2.76 -21.28
CA LEU A 37 27.19 -3.20 -20.69
C LEU A 37 27.19 -2.97 -19.17
N GLN A 38 28.30 -3.24 -18.49
CA GLN A 38 28.44 -2.94 -17.06
C GLN A 38 28.37 -1.43 -16.81
N SER A 39 29.07 -0.61 -17.58
CA SER A 39 29.00 0.85 -17.48
C SER A 39 27.59 1.37 -17.75
N PHE A 40 26.86 0.80 -18.71
CA PHE A 40 25.49 1.16 -19.00
C PHE A 40 24.53 0.77 -17.86
N ALA A 41 24.66 -0.44 -17.33
CA ALA A 41 23.88 -0.91 -16.19
C ALA A 41 24.13 -0.03 -14.93
N LEU A 42 25.38 0.35 -14.68
CA LEU A 42 25.74 1.32 -13.64
C LEU A 42 25.09 2.68 -13.91
N GLY A 43 25.15 3.17 -15.14
CA GLY A 43 24.50 4.43 -15.54
C GLY A 43 22.98 4.41 -15.34
N MET A 44 22.32 3.29 -15.67
CA MET A 44 20.89 3.10 -15.39
C MET A 44 20.60 3.05 -13.89
N SER A 45 21.41 2.33 -13.12
CA SER A 45 21.25 2.23 -11.66
C SER A 45 21.34 3.61 -11.02
N ASN A 46 22.31 4.43 -11.44
CA ASN A 46 22.46 5.81 -10.96
C ASN A 46 21.24 6.66 -11.33
N LYS A 47 20.77 6.61 -12.59
CA LYS A 47 19.54 7.32 -13.00
C LYS A 47 18.31 6.91 -12.19
N VAL A 48 18.16 5.62 -11.88
CA VAL A 48 17.06 5.14 -11.03
C VAL A 48 17.18 5.70 -9.62
N SER A 49 18.39 5.73 -9.05
CA SER A 49 18.66 6.34 -7.74
C SER A 49 18.29 7.83 -7.74
N ASP A 50 18.74 8.59 -8.75
CA ASP A 50 18.46 10.02 -8.88
C ASP A 50 16.95 10.28 -8.95
N VAL A 51 16.21 9.47 -9.71
CA VAL A 51 14.74 9.58 -9.81
C VAL A 51 14.08 9.29 -8.47
N GLU A 52 14.49 8.24 -7.76
CA GLU A 52 13.90 7.90 -6.45
C GLU A 52 14.22 8.97 -5.40
N GLU A 53 15.42 9.56 -5.40
CA GLU A 53 15.77 10.70 -4.54
C GLU A 53 14.91 11.94 -4.84
N ASN A 54 14.65 12.22 -6.12
CA ASN A 54 13.76 13.29 -6.55
C ASN A 54 12.31 13.03 -6.13
N VAL A 55 11.83 11.78 -6.22
CA VAL A 55 10.51 11.38 -5.72
C VAL A 55 10.43 11.61 -4.21
N ASP A 56 11.44 11.22 -3.45
CA ASP A 56 11.48 11.42 -1.99
C ASP A 56 11.46 12.89 -1.62
N ALA A 57 12.28 13.71 -2.29
CA ALA A 57 12.29 15.16 -2.11
C ALA A 57 10.91 15.77 -2.42
N PHE A 58 10.28 15.33 -3.51
CA PHE A 58 8.97 15.80 -3.90
C PHE A 58 7.89 15.37 -2.89
N ILE A 59 7.85 14.10 -2.48
CA ILE A 59 6.88 13.58 -1.50
C ILE A 59 6.99 14.34 -0.18
N ARG A 60 8.21 14.59 0.32
CA ARG A 60 8.43 15.37 1.55
C ARG A 60 7.81 16.77 1.49
N LYS A 61 7.84 17.41 0.32
CA LYS A 61 7.31 18.77 0.10
C LYS A 61 5.81 18.80 -0.21
N ALA A 62 5.34 17.87 -1.04
CA ALA A 62 4.01 17.89 -1.64
C ALA A 62 2.95 17.12 -0.84
N ARG A 63 3.36 16.17 0.00
CA ARG A 63 2.44 15.31 0.75
C ARG A 63 1.63 16.12 1.76
N LEU A 64 0.31 16.00 1.66
CA LEU A 64 -0.61 16.53 2.65
C LEU A 64 -0.89 15.48 3.75
N PRO A 65 -1.25 15.91 4.98
CA PRO A 65 -1.67 14.98 6.02
C PRO A 65 -2.89 14.15 5.60
N SER A 66 -2.81 12.83 5.79
CA SER A 66 -3.86 11.87 5.43
C SER A 66 -3.93 10.72 6.44
N PRO A 67 -5.03 9.95 6.47
CA PRO A 67 -5.10 8.71 7.24
C PRO A 67 -3.94 7.75 6.90
N VAL A 68 -3.52 6.93 7.87
CA VAL A 68 -2.53 5.85 7.67
C VAL A 68 -2.97 4.94 6.52
N GLY A 69 -2.04 4.43 5.71
CA GLY A 69 -2.37 3.60 4.55
C GLY A 69 -3.05 4.33 3.38
N THR A 70 -3.08 5.66 3.40
CA THR A 70 -3.56 6.51 2.30
C THR A 70 -2.52 7.57 1.94
N PHE A 71 -2.56 8.05 0.70
CA PHE A 71 -1.70 9.12 0.22
C PHE A 71 -2.53 10.30 -0.30
N LEU A 72 -2.17 11.52 0.08
CA LEU A 72 -2.90 12.72 -0.30
C LEU A 72 -1.93 13.75 -0.91
N ILE A 73 -2.25 14.21 -2.11
CA ILE A 73 -1.47 15.21 -2.84
C ILE A 73 -2.40 16.28 -3.40
N SER A 74 -2.02 17.56 -3.28
CA SER A 74 -2.79 18.64 -3.87
C SER A 74 -2.73 18.56 -5.40
N GLU A 75 -3.81 18.97 -6.05
CA GLU A 75 -3.87 19.11 -7.51
C GLU A 75 -2.70 19.96 -8.02
N LYS A 76 -2.50 21.14 -7.42
CA LYS A 76 -1.41 22.07 -7.78
C LYS A 76 -0.03 21.44 -7.65
N ALA A 77 0.22 20.66 -6.60
CA ALA A 77 1.52 20.00 -6.43
C ALA A 77 1.73 18.93 -7.50
N PHE A 78 0.73 18.10 -7.79
CA PHE A 78 0.85 17.09 -8.84
C PHE A 78 1.01 17.72 -10.23
N SER A 79 0.27 18.78 -10.55
CA SER A 79 0.40 19.52 -11.81
C SER A 79 1.78 20.18 -12.00
N SER A 80 2.49 20.49 -10.91
CA SER A 80 3.87 21.04 -11.01
C SER A 80 4.88 20.04 -11.60
N LEU A 81 4.54 18.75 -11.64
CA LEU A 81 5.37 17.72 -12.25
C LEU A 81 5.12 17.55 -13.76
N LYS A 82 4.28 18.37 -14.40
CA LYS A 82 3.89 18.21 -15.81
C LYS A 82 5.09 18.18 -16.77
N GLU A 83 6.17 18.83 -16.41
CA GLU A 83 7.40 18.92 -17.21
C GLU A 83 8.28 17.66 -17.09
N ASP A 84 8.03 16.78 -16.12
CA ASP A 84 8.82 15.57 -15.88
C ASP A 84 7.94 14.30 -15.79
N PRO A 85 7.64 13.66 -16.95
CA PRO A 85 6.83 12.44 -17.01
C PRO A 85 7.45 11.25 -16.27
N LEU A 86 8.79 11.20 -16.18
CA LEU A 86 9.50 10.11 -15.52
C LEU A 86 9.28 10.20 -14.01
N LEU A 87 9.43 11.39 -13.45
CA LEU A 87 9.17 11.66 -12.03
C LEU A 87 7.70 11.43 -11.66
N GLN A 88 6.75 11.81 -12.55
CA GLN A 88 5.32 11.51 -12.35
C GLN A 88 5.04 10.01 -12.26
N THR A 89 5.58 9.24 -13.21
CA THR A 89 5.37 7.80 -13.26
C THR A 89 6.00 7.12 -12.03
N ALA A 90 7.21 7.52 -11.66
CA ALA A 90 7.89 7.01 -10.47
C ALA A 90 7.12 7.32 -9.19
N LEU A 91 6.62 8.56 -9.04
CA LEU A 91 5.76 8.97 -7.93
C LEU A 91 4.49 8.11 -7.85
N VAL A 92 3.77 7.96 -8.97
CA VAL A 92 2.55 7.13 -9.02
C VAL A 92 2.85 5.70 -8.63
N LEU A 93 3.92 5.09 -9.14
CA LEU A 93 4.34 3.74 -8.76
C LEU A 93 4.66 3.62 -7.27
N ARG A 94 5.30 4.62 -6.68
CA ARG A 94 5.58 4.68 -5.22
C ARG A 94 4.28 4.75 -4.42
N VAL A 95 3.33 5.57 -4.84
CA VAL A 95 2.00 5.68 -4.20
C VAL A 95 1.23 4.37 -4.31
N LEU A 96 1.23 3.73 -5.49
CA LEU A 96 0.57 2.43 -5.68
C LEU A 96 1.18 1.37 -4.75
N ARG A 97 2.51 1.28 -4.65
CA ARG A 97 3.20 0.39 -3.69
C ARG A 97 2.78 0.68 -2.25
N TYR A 98 2.68 1.95 -1.88
CA TYR A 98 2.32 2.33 -0.51
C TYR A 98 0.86 2.00 -0.14
N VAL A 99 -0.09 2.20 -1.06
CA VAL A 99 -1.53 2.10 -0.78
C VAL A 99 -2.13 0.71 -1.08
N SER A 100 -1.57 0.00 -2.07
CA SER A 100 -2.16 -1.26 -2.58
C SER A 100 -2.29 -2.34 -1.50
N PRO A 101 -3.32 -3.20 -1.55
CA PRO A 101 -3.42 -4.39 -0.70
C PRO A 101 -2.56 -5.59 -1.18
N LYS A 102 -1.84 -5.49 -2.30
CA LYS A 102 -1.05 -6.60 -2.87
C LYS A 102 0.32 -6.73 -2.21
N PRO A 103 0.96 -7.92 -2.18
CA PRO A 103 2.26 -8.12 -1.53
C PRO A 103 3.30 -7.07 -1.91
N TRP A 104 4.01 -6.54 -0.92
CA TRP A 104 5.06 -5.54 -1.13
C TRP A 104 6.14 -6.09 -2.07
N GLY A 105 6.63 -5.26 -2.99
CA GLY A 105 7.62 -5.67 -3.99
C GLY A 105 7.05 -6.44 -5.20
N SER A 106 5.80 -6.93 -5.14
CA SER A 106 5.19 -7.59 -6.30
C SER A 106 4.89 -6.61 -7.44
N LEU A 107 4.94 -7.10 -8.68
CA LEU A 107 4.43 -6.35 -9.84
C LEU A 107 2.94 -6.03 -9.68
N GLN A 108 2.20 -6.87 -8.96
CA GLN A 108 0.79 -6.67 -8.69
C GLN A 108 0.53 -5.45 -7.81
N ALA A 109 1.46 -5.02 -6.95
CA ALA A 109 1.35 -3.78 -6.17
C ALA A 109 1.67 -2.51 -7.00
N GLN A 110 2.10 -2.68 -8.26
CA GLN A 110 2.57 -1.62 -9.17
C GLN A 110 1.78 -1.56 -10.48
N GLY A 111 0.53 -2.02 -10.47
CA GLY A 111 -0.37 -2.05 -11.62
C GLY A 111 0.07 -3.01 -12.71
N LYS A 112 0.87 -4.04 -12.39
CA LYS A 112 1.57 -4.92 -13.35
C LYS A 112 2.49 -4.15 -14.31
N ARG A 113 2.88 -2.91 -13.98
CA ARG A 113 3.74 -2.03 -14.79
C ARG A 113 3.34 -1.92 -16.27
N ARG A 114 2.05 -1.97 -16.57
CA ARG A 114 1.56 -1.76 -17.94
C ARG A 114 1.66 -0.27 -18.27
N MET A 115 2.64 0.12 -19.09
CA MET A 115 2.92 1.54 -19.41
C MET A 115 1.66 2.29 -19.82
N HIS A 116 0.88 1.77 -20.78
CA HIS A 116 -0.38 2.43 -21.20
C HIS A 116 -1.37 2.73 -20.05
N ARG A 117 -1.46 1.86 -19.02
CA ARG A 117 -2.34 2.10 -17.86
C ARG A 117 -1.75 3.12 -16.91
N LEU A 118 -0.43 3.18 -16.79
CA LEU A 118 0.25 4.18 -15.98
C LEU A 118 0.16 5.56 -16.64
N ASP A 119 0.32 5.63 -17.96
CA ASP A 119 0.15 6.86 -18.74
C ASP A 119 -1.30 7.36 -18.63
N GLU A 120 -2.27 6.45 -18.75
CA GLU A 120 -3.69 6.77 -18.53
C GLU A 120 -3.95 7.27 -17.11
N LEU A 121 -3.35 6.63 -16.09
CA LEU A 121 -3.45 7.05 -14.69
C LEU A 121 -2.88 8.46 -14.49
N VAL A 122 -1.66 8.70 -14.96
CA VAL A 122 -0.98 10.00 -14.86
C VAL A 122 -1.80 11.07 -15.57
N SER A 123 -2.27 10.80 -16.79
CA SER A 123 -3.13 11.72 -17.55
C SER A 123 -4.40 12.07 -16.79
N ARG A 124 -5.09 11.08 -16.20
CA ARG A 124 -6.28 11.33 -15.37
C ARG A 124 -5.98 12.19 -14.14
N LEU A 125 -4.83 11.97 -13.48
CA LEU A 125 -4.43 12.74 -12.30
C LEU A 125 -4.00 14.18 -12.65
N GLN A 126 -3.51 14.42 -13.86
CA GLN A 126 -3.17 15.76 -14.36
C GLN A 126 -4.40 16.59 -14.74
N ASN A 127 -5.52 15.95 -15.07
CA ASN A 127 -6.75 16.66 -15.43
C ASN A 127 -7.24 17.52 -14.26
N PRO A 128 -7.66 18.78 -14.51
CA PRO A 128 -8.16 19.64 -13.45
C PRO A 128 -9.32 18.99 -12.68
N ILE A 129 -9.25 19.09 -11.35
CA ILE A 129 -10.26 18.51 -10.47
C ILE A 129 -11.46 19.46 -10.41
N THR A 130 -12.62 19.00 -10.84
CA THR A 130 -13.89 19.73 -10.76
C THR A 130 -14.85 19.02 -9.81
N ARG A 131 -15.96 19.68 -9.46
CA ARG A 131 -17.01 19.07 -8.62
C ARG A 131 -17.66 17.84 -9.25
N THR A 132 -17.55 17.69 -10.57
CA THR A 132 -18.11 16.55 -11.32
C THR A 132 -17.08 15.47 -11.59
N THR A 133 -15.81 15.66 -11.21
CA THR A 133 -14.79 14.63 -11.34
C THR A 133 -15.17 13.41 -10.49
N PRO A 134 -15.42 12.23 -11.10
CA PRO A 134 -15.78 11.05 -10.34
C PRO A 134 -14.53 10.42 -9.71
N PRO A 135 -14.68 9.69 -8.59
CA PRO A 135 -13.62 8.80 -8.12
C PRO A 135 -13.40 7.68 -9.13
N PHE A 136 -12.17 7.18 -9.24
CA PHE A 136 -11.85 6.08 -10.16
C PHE A 136 -10.85 5.10 -9.54
N ALA A 137 -11.05 3.81 -9.82
CA ALA A 137 -10.15 2.76 -9.40
C ALA A 137 -9.13 2.47 -10.50
N MET A 138 -7.84 2.62 -10.20
CA MET A 138 -6.77 2.35 -11.16
C MET A 138 -5.44 2.11 -10.43
N GLY A 139 -4.75 1.06 -10.88
CA GLY A 139 -3.49 0.61 -10.28
C GLY A 139 -3.75 -0.21 -9.02
N SER A 140 -3.64 -1.54 -9.12
CA SER A 140 -3.46 -2.43 -7.96
C SER A 140 -4.47 -2.28 -6.82
N GLU A 141 -5.77 -2.18 -7.15
CA GLU A 141 -6.84 -1.99 -6.16
C GLU A 141 -6.66 -0.69 -5.35
N VAL A 142 -6.19 0.37 -6.02
CA VAL A 142 -6.14 1.73 -5.48
C VAL A 142 -7.26 2.55 -6.10
N LEU A 143 -8.02 3.21 -5.22
CA LEU A 143 -9.10 4.13 -5.53
C LEU A 143 -8.61 5.57 -5.35
N TRP A 144 -8.70 6.35 -6.41
CA TRP A 144 -8.34 7.76 -6.46
C TRP A 144 -9.62 8.59 -6.31
N LYS A 145 -9.69 9.39 -5.24
CA LYS A 145 -10.86 10.22 -4.90
C LYS A 145 -10.48 11.70 -4.95
N PRO A 146 -11.27 12.54 -5.64
CA PRO A 146 -11.14 13.97 -5.50
C PRO A 146 -11.72 14.41 -4.15
N VAL A 147 -10.93 15.10 -3.36
CA VAL A 147 -11.29 15.51 -2.00
C VAL A 147 -10.94 16.97 -1.74
N ILE A 148 -11.64 17.55 -0.77
CA ILE A 148 -11.28 18.82 -0.16
C ILE A 148 -10.54 18.53 1.14
N SER A 149 -9.32 19.04 1.27
CA SER A 149 -8.54 18.99 2.50
C SER A 149 -8.57 20.34 3.21
N ARG A 150 -9.00 20.33 4.48
CA ARG A 150 -8.95 21.51 5.38
C ARG A 150 -8.58 21.09 6.78
N ALA A 151 -7.50 21.66 7.33
CA ALA A 151 -7.13 21.47 8.73
C ALA A 151 -7.19 19.99 9.18
N ARG A 152 -6.69 19.08 8.32
CA ARG A 152 -6.69 17.63 8.56
C ARG A 152 -8.10 17.02 8.65
N LYS A 153 -9.05 17.57 7.89
CA LYS A 153 -10.34 16.96 7.60
C LYS A 153 -10.44 16.77 6.10
N LEU A 154 -10.92 15.62 5.69
CA LEU A 154 -11.19 15.29 4.29
C LEU A 154 -12.70 15.32 4.09
N LYS A 155 -13.12 15.98 3.01
CA LYS A 155 -14.51 15.98 2.55
C LYS A 155 -14.56 15.52 1.11
N ASN A 156 -15.65 14.84 0.76
CA ASN A 156 -15.93 14.52 -0.62
C ASN A 156 -16.20 15.81 -1.41
N LEU A 157 -15.50 16.01 -2.52
CA LEU A 157 -15.66 17.20 -3.36
C LEU A 157 -17.05 17.29 -4.01
N ALA A 158 -17.68 16.14 -4.29
CA ALA A 158 -19.03 16.11 -4.85
C ALA A 158 -20.07 16.68 -3.85
N GLU A 159 -19.87 16.41 -2.56
CA GLU A 159 -20.81 16.74 -1.47
C GLU A 159 -20.57 18.11 -0.84
N SER A 160 -19.42 18.74 -1.10
CA SER A 160 -19.01 19.98 -0.43
C SER A 160 -18.44 21.00 -1.42
N ALA A 161 -18.94 22.23 -1.37
CA ALA A 161 -18.33 23.34 -2.10
C ALA A 161 -16.99 23.74 -1.45
N PRO A 162 -15.91 23.92 -2.23
CA PRO A 162 -14.66 24.51 -1.74
C PRO A 162 -14.91 25.92 -1.19
N ARG A 163 -14.25 26.26 -0.09
CA ARG A 163 -14.24 27.63 0.47
C ARG A 163 -12.81 28.19 0.45
N PRO A 164 -12.63 29.47 0.80
CA PRO A 164 -11.29 30.04 0.94
C PRO A 164 -10.43 29.17 1.87
N LEU A 165 -9.15 28.98 1.50
CA LEU A 165 -8.16 28.13 2.17
C LEU A 165 -8.34 26.60 2.00
N ASP A 166 -9.37 26.14 1.28
CA ASP A 166 -9.47 24.73 0.93
C ASP A 166 -8.41 24.32 -0.09
N VAL A 167 -7.87 23.12 0.11
CA VAL A 167 -6.96 22.49 -0.85
C VAL A 167 -7.71 21.37 -1.56
N ILE A 168 -7.87 21.51 -2.87
CA ILE A 168 -8.39 20.45 -3.73
C ILE A 168 -7.24 19.46 -3.99
N ALA A 169 -7.51 18.17 -3.79
CA ALA A 169 -6.48 17.14 -3.74
C ALA A 169 -6.98 15.80 -4.26
N TRP A 170 -6.04 14.97 -4.70
CA TRP A 170 -6.24 13.55 -4.96
C TRP A 170 -5.89 12.74 -3.72
N LEU A 171 -6.85 11.95 -3.25
CA LEU A 171 -6.64 10.94 -2.22
C LEU A 171 -6.54 9.55 -2.88
N ALA A 172 -5.38 8.93 -2.78
CA ALA A 172 -5.20 7.51 -3.07
C ALA A 172 -5.48 6.69 -1.81
N CYS A 173 -6.48 5.81 -1.87
CA CYS A 173 -6.82 4.87 -0.80
C CYS A 173 -7.05 3.47 -1.36
N ARG A 174 -7.06 2.45 -0.50
CA ARG A 174 -7.46 1.10 -0.92
C ARG A 174 -8.85 1.12 -1.53
N GLN A 175 -9.02 0.48 -2.67
CA GLN A 175 -10.31 0.25 -3.29
C GLN A 175 -11.14 -0.70 -2.40
N PRO A 176 -12.41 -0.39 -2.15
CA PRO A 176 -13.30 -1.35 -1.52
C PRO A 176 -13.30 -2.68 -2.28
N PRO A 177 -13.34 -3.80 -1.56
CA PRO A 177 -13.52 -5.11 -2.20
C PRO A 177 -14.82 -5.04 -3.02
N ASP A 178 -14.80 -5.56 -4.25
CA ASP A 178 -16.05 -5.74 -4.97
C ASP A 178 -16.85 -6.89 -4.32
N ALA A 179 -18.14 -6.99 -4.61
CA ALA A 179 -18.99 -8.04 -4.03
C ALA A 179 -18.49 -9.46 -4.35
N GLN A 180 -17.71 -9.61 -5.44
CA GLN A 180 -17.16 -10.91 -5.88
C GLN A 180 -15.83 -11.25 -5.18
N THR A 181 -15.09 -10.24 -4.71
CA THR A 181 -13.78 -10.32 -4.04
C THR A 181 -13.88 -9.98 -2.56
N ALA A 182 -15.08 -9.89 -2.00
CA ALA A 182 -15.36 -9.68 -0.58
C ALA A 182 -14.62 -10.67 0.33
N HIS A 183 -14.24 -11.84 -0.20
CA HIS A 183 -13.35 -12.79 0.47
C HIS A 183 -11.99 -12.20 0.91
N ALA A 184 -11.45 -11.22 0.18
CA ALA A 184 -10.17 -10.57 0.51
C ALA A 184 -10.25 -9.59 1.69
N THR A 185 -11.45 -9.20 2.11
CA THR A 185 -11.73 -8.46 3.35
C THR A 185 -12.58 -9.25 4.32
N ALA A 186 -12.76 -10.54 4.05
CA ALA A 186 -13.52 -11.39 4.95
C ALA A 186 -12.84 -11.41 6.31
N ASP A 187 -13.67 -11.55 7.32
CA ASP A 187 -13.25 -11.81 8.68
C ASP A 187 -12.28 -13.00 8.69
N VAL A 188 -11.04 -12.76 9.14
CA VAL A 188 -10.01 -13.79 9.22
C VAL A 188 -10.03 -14.36 10.62
N ASP A 189 -10.33 -15.66 10.74
CA ASP A 189 -10.24 -16.38 12.00
C ASP A 189 -8.77 -16.72 12.30
N LEU A 190 -8.25 -16.15 13.39
CA LEU A 190 -6.87 -16.36 13.84
C LEU A 190 -6.78 -17.45 14.93
N THR A 191 -7.89 -18.04 15.34
CA THR A 191 -7.99 -18.86 16.57
C THR A 191 -7.05 -20.07 16.54
N GLU A 192 -7.11 -20.90 15.51
CA GLU A 192 -6.29 -22.12 15.43
C GLU A 192 -4.80 -21.79 15.36
N SER A 193 -4.44 -20.80 14.55
CA SER A 193 -3.04 -20.39 14.38
C SER A 193 -2.47 -19.79 15.66
N LEU A 194 -3.27 -19.00 16.38
CA LEU A 194 -2.90 -18.43 17.66
C LEU A 194 -2.74 -19.51 18.75
N LEU A 195 -3.69 -20.45 18.84
CA LEU A 195 -3.61 -21.56 19.80
C LEU A 195 -2.40 -22.45 19.54
N GLY A 196 -2.11 -22.76 18.27
CA GLY A 196 -0.91 -23.52 17.89
C GLY A 196 0.38 -22.80 18.27
N ALA A 197 0.48 -21.49 18.00
CA ALA A 197 1.63 -20.68 18.39
C ALA A 197 1.80 -20.60 19.92
N PHE A 198 0.70 -20.44 20.65
CA PHE A 198 0.70 -20.40 22.12
C PHE A 198 1.14 -21.73 22.73
N ALA A 199 0.63 -22.87 22.23
CA ALA A 199 1.03 -24.20 22.69
C ALA A 199 2.53 -24.45 22.47
N ALA A 200 3.05 -24.11 21.29
CA ALA A 200 4.49 -24.18 21.00
C ALA A 200 5.31 -23.26 21.93
N ARG A 201 4.81 -22.06 22.24
CA ARG A 201 5.47 -21.15 23.17
C ARG A 201 5.55 -21.75 24.58
N LYS A 202 4.46 -22.35 25.07
CA LYS A 202 4.41 -22.99 26.40
C LYS A 202 5.29 -24.22 26.52
N SER A 203 5.53 -24.96 25.43
CA SER A 203 6.49 -26.07 25.42
C SER A 203 7.95 -25.61 25.27
N GLY A 204 8.20 -24.30 25.16
CA GLY A 204 9.54 -23.73 25.02
C GLY A 204 10.12 -23.75 23.61
N SER A 205 9.36 -24.19 22.60
CA SER A 205 9.82 -24.25 21.20
C SER A 205 9.27 -23.14 20.29
N GLY A 206 8.26 -22.40 20.75
CA GLY A 206 7.56 -21.39 19.97
C GLY A 206 8.10 -19.97 20.10
N PRO A 207 7.74 -19.08 19.15
CA PRO A 207 8.15 -17.68 19.18
C PRO A 207 7.50 -16.94 20.36
N LYS A 208 8.10 -15.83 20.79
CA LYS A 208 7.48 -14.95 21.80
C LYS A 208 6.19 -14.28 21.30
N HIS A 209 6.07 -14.08 19.98
CA HIS A 209 4.95 -13.36 19.40
C HIS A 209 4.29 -14.18 18.30
N PHE A 210 2.96 -14.10 18.22
CA PHE A 210 2.21 -14.51 17.05
C PHE A 210 2.09 -13.34 16.09
N GLU A 211 2.34 -13.57 14.81
CA GLU A 211 2.32 -12.54 13.77
C GLU A 211 1.36 -12.94 12.64
N SER A 212 0.53 -11.99 12.20
CA SER A 212 -0.38 -12.16 11.08
C SER A 212 -0.42 -10.89 10.23
N MET A 213 -0.49 -11.07 8.91
CA MET A 213 -0.53 -9.97 7.95
C MET A 213 -1.97 -9.71 7.50
N TYR A 214 -2.47 -8.50 7.73
CA TYR A 214 -3.73 -8.04 7.15
C TYR A 214 -3.47 -7.23 5.89
N ASP A 215 -4.08 -7.69 4.79
CA ASP A 215 -4.16 -6.92 3.55
C ASP A 215 -2.78 -6.49 3.01
N CYS A 216 -1.74 -7.29 3.32
CA CYS A 216 -0.32 -7.01 3.07
C CYS A 216 0.16 -5.60 3.53
N ARG A 217 -0.58 -4.92 4.41
CA ARG A 217 -0.34 -3.52 4.81
C ARG A 217 -0.11 -3.36 6.30
N PHE A 218 -0.76 -4.21 7.08
CA PHE A 218 -0.70 -4.16 8.54
C PHE A 218 -0.15 -5.47 9.07
N LEU A 219 0.83 -5.37 9.95
CA LEU A 219 1.33 -6.46 10.76
C LEU A 219 0.60 -6.43 12.10
N ILE A 220 -0.10 -7.51 12.40
CA ILE A 220 -0.73 -7.76 13.69
C ILE A 220 0.21 -8.65 14.47
N ARG A 221 0.63 -8.19 15.64
CA ARG A 221 1.55 -8.89 16.53
C ARG A 221 0.89 -9.06 17.89
N MET A 222 0.85 -10.28 18.39
CA MET A 222 0.29 -10.62 19.70
C MET A 222 1.41 -11.18 20.60
N ASP A 223 1.64 -10.62 21.78
CA ASP A 223 2.62 -11.13 22.76
C ASP A 223 2.02 -12.33 23.49
N LEU A 224 2.56 -13.53 23.20
CA LEU A 224 2.05 -14.79 23.74
C LEU A 224 2.30 -14.95 25.24
N ASP A 225 3.27 -14.22 25.80
CA ASP A 225 3.56 -14.26 27.23
C ASP A 225 2.60 -13.34 28.04
N ALA A 226 1.96 -12.36 27.37
CA ALA A 226 1.02 -11.42 27.97
C ALA A 226 -0.46 -11.75 27.68
N LEU A 227 -0.73 -12.86 26.97
CA LEU A 227 -2.08 -13.29 26.63
C LEU A 227 -2.85 -13.78 27.88
N PRO A 228 -4.08 -13.29 28.14
CA PRO A 228 -4.86 -13.72 29.31
C PRO A 228 -5.19 -15.22 29.27
N GLU A 229 -4.94 -15.94 30.37
CA GLU A 229 -5.18 -17.40 30.44
C GLU A 229 -6.67 -17.76 30.28
N GLU A 230 -7.58 -16.90 30.75
CA GLU A 230 -9.02 -17.05 30.56
C GLU A 230 -9.39 -17.03 29.07
N LEU A 231 -8.76 -16.13 28.30
CA LEU A 231 -8.99 -16.04 26.86
C LEU A 231 -8.56 -17.34 26.17
N ILE A 232 -7.35 -17.84 26.47
CA ILE A 232 -6.85 -19.11 25.92
C ILE A 232 -7.78 -20.28 26.26
N SER A 233 -8.28 -20.33 27.50
CA SER A 233 -9.21 -21.37 27.96
C SER A 233 -10.52 -21.32 27.16
N ASN A 234 -11.07 -20.12 26.94
CA ASN A 234 -12.29 -19.94 26.16
C ASN A 234 -12.11 -20.26 24.67
N LEU A 235 -10.95 -19.94 24.09
CA LEU A 235 -10.61 -20.29 22.71
C LEU A 235 -10.45 -21.81 22.54
N SER A 236 -9.72 -22.45 23.46
CA SER A 236 -9.50 -23.92 23.45
C SER A 236 -10.78 -24.71 23.63
N ALA A 237 -11.75 -24.17 24.37
CA ALA A 237 -13.07 -24.76 24.55
C ALA A 237 -14.04 -24.47 23.39
N PHE A 238 -13.58 -23.83 22.30
CA PHE A 238 -14.40 -23.40 21.16
C PHE A 238 -15.59 -22.48 21.52
N LYS A 239 -15.56 -21.84 22.69
CA LYS A 239 -16.60 -20.89 23.15
C LYS A 239 -16.46 -19.51 22.53
N SER A 240 -15.28 -19.23 21.95
CA SER A 240 -14.96 -17.94 21.37
C SER A 240 -13.96 -18.09 20.22
N ARG A 241 -13.85 -17.05 19.39
CA ARG A 241 -12.91 -16.96 18.26
C ARG A 241 -12.23 -15.60 18.24
N ILE A 242 -10.95 -15.57 17.88
CA ILE A 242 -10.25 -14.32 17.58
C ILE A 242 -10.43 -14.03 16.10
N ILE A 243 -11.19 -12.98 15.81
CA ILE A 243 -11.51 -12.56 14.45
C ILE A 243 -10.79 -11.25 14.15
N LEU A 244 -10.14 -11.21 13.00
CA LEU A 244 -9.56 -10.02 12.41
C LEU A 244 -10.52 -9.49 11.34
N ASN A 245 -11.19 -8.39 11.65
CA ASN A 245 -12.21 -7.78 10.80
C ASN A 245 -11.85 -6.34 10.44
N CYS A 246 -12.70 -5.70 9.63
CA CYS A 246 -12.54 -4.31 9.22
C CYS A 246 -13.90 -3.61 9.10
N GLU A 247 -14.08 -2.53 9.88
CA GLU A 247 -15.30 -1.72 9.84
C GLU A 247 -15.04 -0.24 9.49
N SER A 248 -13.87 0.08 8.96
CA SER A 248 -13.50 1.45 8.63
C SER A 248 -13.47 1.69 7.12
N THR A 249 -13.78 2.93 6.72
CA THR A 249 -13.64 3.39 5.33
C THR A 249 -12.19 3.36 4.83
N TRP A 250 -11.23 3.22 5.74
CA TRP A 250 -9.79 3.18 5.47
C TRP A 250 -9.20 1.77 5.45
N PHE A 251 -10.04 0.76 5.67
CA PHE A 251 -9.63 -0.64 5.72
C PHE A 251 -8.57 -0.93 6.78
N TYR A 252 -8.77 -0.37 7.97
CA TYR A 252 -7.98 -0.65 9.16
C TYR A 252 -8.44 -1.95 9.80
N PRO A 253 -7.49 -2.87 10.09
CA PRO A 253 -7.83 -4.09 10.82
C PRO A 253 -8.26 -3.75 12.23
N ARG A 254 -9.16 -4.57 12.76
CA ARG A 254 -9.47 -4.62 14.18
C ARG A 254 -9.41 -6.07 14.63
N VAL A 255 -8.97 -6.28 15.86
CA VAL A 255 -9.00 -7.59 16.50
C VAL A 255 -10.19 -7.64 17.43
N SER A 256 -11.06 -8.62 17.22
CA SER A 256 -12.29 -8.79 17.97
C SER A 256 -12.39 -10.22 18.51
N LEU A 257 -12.99 -10.36 19.70
CA LEU A 257 -13.39 -11.64 20.27
C LEU A 257 -14.85 -11.91 19.89
N GLN A 258 -15.08 -12.93 19.08
CA GLN A 258 -16.42 -13.38 18.74
C GLN A 258 -16.82 -14.52 19.68
N THR A 259 -17.91 -14.35 20.43
CA THR A 259 -18.60 -15.43 21.15
C THR A 259 -19.90 -15.76 20.40
N GLU A 260 -20.68 -16.73 20.87
CA GLU A 260 -21.98 -17.07 20.25
C GLU A 260 -22.92 -15.85 20.19
N ASP A 261 -22.98 -15.06 21.26
CA ASP A 261 -23.97 -13.97 21.37
C ASP A 261 -23.47 -12.59 20.89
N ARG A 262 -22.15 -12.38 20.80
CA ARG A 262 -21.60 -11.02 20.63
C ARG A 262 -20.21 -11.00 20.01
N MET A 263 -19.90 -9.88 19.35
CA MET A 263 -18.56 -9.53 18.92
C MET A 263 -18.03 -8.39 19.81
N GLN A 264 -16.96 -8.66 20.54
CA GLN A 264 -16.31 -7.69 21.43
C GLN A 264 -15.01 -7.19 20.79
N LEU A 265 -14.87 -5.87 20.64
CA LEU A 265 -13.62 -5.28 20.15
C LEU A 265 -12.51 -5.41 21.21
N LEU A 266 -11.38 -6.01 20.85
CA LEU A 266 -10.19 -6.11 21.71
C LEU A 266 -9.18 -5.00 21.41
N HIS A 267 -8.89 -4.74 20.14
CA HIS A 267 -7.87 -3.79 19.74
C HIS A 267 -8.15 -3.16 18.36
N ASP A 268 -8.05 -1.83 18.26
CA ASP A 268 -8.11 -1.09 16.98
C ASP A 268 -7.08 0.04 16.84
N GLU A 269 -6.16 0.20 17.79
CA GLU A 269 -5.13 1.24 17.71
C GLU A 269 -4.03 0.85 16.72
N ILE A 270 -3.85 1.66 15.67
CA ILE A 270 -2.72 1.50 14.75
C ILE A 270 -1.53 2.28 15.27
N THR A 271 -0.45 1.56 15.54
CA THR A 271 0.86 2.14 15.80
C THR A 271 1.50 2.51 14.47
N PRO A 272 1.80 3.80 14.22
CA PRO A 272 2.62 4.18 13.08
C PRO A 272 4.01 3.53 13.22
N SER A 273 4.58 3.02 12.12
CA SER A 273 5.98 2.61 12.14
C SER A 273 6.87 3.76 12.62
N SER A 274 8.02 3.47 13.22
CA SER A 274 8.93 4.47 13.79
C SER A 274 9.25 5.62 12.83
N GLU A 275 9.22 5.38 11.52
CA GLU A 275 9.42 6.38 10.47
C GLU A 275 8.29 7.42 10.37
N LEU A 276 7.06 7.03 10.72
CA LEU A 276 5.86 7.88 10.70
C LEU A 276 5.66 8.65 12.02
N SER A 277 6.46 8.38 13.05
CA SER A 277 6.33 8.98 14.39
C SER A 277 6.47 10.51 14.42
N SER A 278 7.17 11.09 13.43
CA SER A 278 7.32 12.55 13.29
C SER A 278 6.02 13.25 12.87
N GLN A 279 5.08 12.54 12.23
CA GLN A 279 3.75 13.06 11.98
C GLN A 279 2.91 12.90 13.26
N LYS A 280 2.82 13.98 14.06
CA LYS A 280 1.95 14.07 15.25
C LYS A 280 0.69 13.24 15.04
N ARG A 281 0.44 12.23 15.88
CA ARG A 281 -0.73 11.33 15.86
C ARG A 281 -2.02 12.09 15.55
N THR A 282 -2.36 12.23 14.28
CA THR A 282 -3.65 12.77 13.87
C THR A 282 -4.58 11.60 13.86
N THR A 283 -5.37 11.47 14.90
CA THR A 283 -6.41 10.46 14.99
C THR A 283 -7.48 10.79 13.97
N TRP A 284 -7.31 10.27 12.74
CA TRP A 284 -8.36 10.18 11.73
C TRP A 284 -9.38 9.12 12.18
N LYS A 285 -10.01 9.33 13.34
CA LYS A 285 -11.02 8.43 13.88
C LYS A 285 -12.34 8.72 13.17
N PRO A 286 -13.04 7.70 12.65
CA PRO A 286 -14.42 7.84 12.20
C PRO A 286 -15.27 8.47 13.30
N LYS A 287 -16.12 9.43 12.95
CA LYS A 287 -17.10 9.97 13.90
C LYS A 287 -18.04 8.85 14.32
N GLY A 288 -18.20 8.63 15.63
CA GLY A 288 -19.20 7.69 16.16
C GLY A 288 -18.72 6.26 16.42
N GLN A 289 -17.44 5.94 16.18
CA GLN A 289 -16.89 4.71 16.76
C GLN A 289 -16.69 4.94 18.26
N GLY A 290 -17.17 3.98 19.07
CA GLY A 290 -17.14 4.02 20.53
C GLY A 290 -15.74 4.15 21.13
N THR A 291 -15.64 3.97 22.45
CA THR A 291 -14.37 3.91 23.17
C THR A 291 -13.38 3.01 22.43
N THR A 292 -12.24 3.55 22.02
CA THR A 292 -11.17 2.75 21.41
C THR A 292 -10.69 1.73 22.42
N ALA A 293 -10.69 0.47 22.00
CA ALA A 293 -10.13 -0.61 22.79
C ALA A 293 -8.66 -0.78 22.40
N ALA A 294 -7.81 -0.80 23.41
CA ALA A 294 -6.38 -0.99 23.26
C ALA A 294 -5.92 -1.90 24.40
N VAL A 295 -5.82 -3.19 24.12
CA VAL A 295 -5.09 -4.12 24.98
C VAL A 295 -3.59 -4.03 24.68
N ASP A 296 -2.77 -4.21 25.71
CA ASP A 296 -1.31 -4.08 25.68
C ASP A 296 -0.60 -5.25 24.96
N TRP A 297 -1.21 -6.43 24.96
CA TRP A 297 -0.65 -7.62 24.31
C TRP A 297 -0.91 -7.70 22.79
N ILE A 298 -1.65 -6.75 22.21
CA ILE A 298 -1.86 -6.65 20.75
C ILE A 298 -1.21 -5.38 20.23
N ASN A 299 -0.48 -5.50 19.12
CA ASN A 299 0.03 -4.37 18.37
C ASN A 299 -0.35 -4.48 16.90
N ILE A 300 -0.95 -3.43 16.34
CA ILE A 300 -1.23 -3.31 14.92
C ILE A 300 -0.28 -2.25 14.34
N THR A 301 0.66 -2.66 13.50
CA THR A 301 1.62 -1.75 12.85
C THR A 301 1.34 -1.64 11.36
N PHE A 302 1.27 -0.43 10.83
CA PHE A 302 1.31 -0.23 9.38
C PHE A 302 2.75 -0.30 8.86
N ILE A 303 3.04 -1.29 8.03
CA ILE A 303 4.43 -1.67 7.69
C ILE A 303 4.95 -1.07 6.39
N ARG A 304 4.12 -0.35 5.62
CA ARG A 304 4.57 0.19 4.33
C ARG A 304 5.24 1.54 4.49
N THR A 305 6.37 1.69 3.81
CA THR A 305 7.13 2.94 3.77
C THR A 305 6.79 3.72 2.51
N LEU A 306 6.87 5.04 2.59
CA LEU A 306 6.70 5.92 1.43
C LEU A 306 8.04 6.54 0.98
N LYS A 307 9.12 6.25 1.70
CA LYS A 307 10.51 6.40 1.24
C LYS A 307 10.78 5.39 0.13
#